data_AF-A0A3D4R3F2-F1
#
_entry.id   AF-A0A3D4R3F2-F1
#
_cell.length_a   1.000
_cell.length_b   1.000
_cell.length_c   1.000
_cell.angle_alpha   90.00
_cell.angle_beta   90.00
_cell.angle_gamma   90.00
#
_symmetry.space_group_name_H-M   'P 1'
#
loop_
_entity.id
_entity.type
_entity.pdbx_description
1 polymer ?
#
loop_
_entity_poly.entity_id
_entity_poly.type
_entity_poly.pdbx_seq_one_letter_code
_entity_poly.pdbx_strand_id
1 'polypeptide(L)'
;MEKVLKSLVCQKINDLTPRIHNLNRLAEMAGLDISDHHSDILSELMAFHVKGRYPDLLSAAPSKNEAMEYFNRGKEVFQWLIKQS
;
A
#
# COMPACT_ATOMS: atom_id res chain seq x y z
N MET A 1 3.94 2.85 2.81
CA MET A 1 3.34 1.57 2.39
C MET A 1 4.21 0.85 1.38
N GLU A 2 4.25 1.29 0.11
CA GLU A 2 4.96 0.59 -0.98
C GLU A 2 6.40 0.18 -0.65
N LYS A 3 7.20 1.10 -0.10
CA LYS A 3 8.60 0.84 0.23
C LYS A 3 8.77 -0.28 1.27
N VAL A 4 7.88 -0.36 2.27
CA VAL A 4 7.94 -1.42 3.29
C VAL A 4 7.61 -2.77 2.65
N LEU A 5 6.54 -2.84 1.86
CA LEU A 5 6.18 -4.05 1.13
C LEU A 5 7.32 -4.51 0.19
N LYS A 6 7.91 -3.57 -0.56
CA LYS A 6 9.08 -3.88 -1.40
C LYS A 6 10.26 -4.42 -0.61
N SER A 7 10.53 -3.88 0.57
CA SER A 7 11.55 -4.40 1.48
C SER A 7 11.27 -5.85 1.90
N LEU A 8 10.02 -6.14 2.30
CA LEU A 8 9.60 -7.50 2.67
C LEU A 8 9.72 -8.47 1.50
N VAL A 9 9.35 -8.04 0.28
CA VAL A 9 9.57 -8.86 -0.93
C VAL A 9 11.06 -9.15 -1.13
N CYS A 10 11.93 -8.14 -1.08
CA CYS A 10 13.38 -8.34 -1.22
C CYS A 10 13.92 -9.34 -0.19
N GLN A 11 13.48 -9.25 1.06
CA GLN A 11 13.85 -10.22 2.11
C GLN A 11 13.35 -11.63 1.79
N LYS A 12 12.13 -11.76 1.25
CA LYS A 12 11.53 -13.05 0.91
C LYS A 12 12.21 -13.75 -0.27
N ILE A 13 12.54 -13.00 -1.32
CA ILE A 13 13.11 -13.56 -2.56
C ILE A 13 14.65 -13.51 -2.60
N ASN A 14 15.28 -12.78 -1.68
CA ASN A 14 16.72 -12.52 -1.61
C ASN A 14 17.29 -11.99 -2.95
N ASP A 15 16.57 -11.06 -3.57
CA ASP A 15 16.89 -10.47 -4.87
C ASP A 15 16.45 -8.99 -4.91
N LEU A 16 16.66 -8.34 -6.05
CA LEU A 16 16.33 -6.95 -6.31
C LEU A 16 14.83 -6.66 -6.19
N THR A 17 14.57 -5.41 -5.83
CA THR A 17 13.21 -4.88 -5.68
C THR A 17 12.38 -5.05 -6.96
N PRO A 18 11.17 -5.61 -6.87
CA PRO A 18 10.29 -5.76 -8.02
C PRO A 18 9.85 -4.39 -8.56
N ARG A 19 9.78 -4.28 -9.89
CA ARG A 19 9.35 -3.05 -10.59
C ARG A 19 7.83 -2.94 -10.74
N ILE A 20 7.11 -3.21 -9.65
CA ILE A 20 5.65 -3.08 -9.56
C ILE A 20 5.27 -2.13 -8.43
N HIS A 21 4.07 -1.57 -8.49
CA HIS A 21 3.55 -0.63 -7.49
C HIS A 21 2.27 -1.13 -6.81
N ASN A 22 1.64 -2.18 -7.34
CA ASN A 22 0.43 -2.75 -6.77
C ASN A 22 0.71 -3.32 -5.38
N LEU A 23 0.12 -2.71 -4.35
CA LEU A 23 0.40 -3.04 -2.95
C LEU A 23 -0.06 -4.45 -2.59
N ASN A 24 -1.24 -4.89 -3.07
CA ASN A 24 -1.72 -6.27 -2.81
C ASN A 24 -0.81 -7.31 -3.46
N ARG A 25 -0.38 -7.07 -4.70
CA ARG A 25 0.57 -7.97 -5.38
C ARG A 25 1.93 -8.00 -4.68
N LEU A 26 2.41 -6.87 -4.16
CA LEU A 26 3.63 -6.84 -3.36
C LEU A 26 3.48 -7.62 -2.04
N ALA A 27 2.33 -7.52 -1.36
CA ALA A 27 2.05 -8.29 -0.15
C ALA A 27 2.04 -9.80 -0.42
N GLU A 28 1.40 -10.22 -1.52
CA GLU A 28 1.40 -11.61 -1.98
C GLU A 28 2.82 -12.11 -2.29
N MET A 29 3.62 -11.32 -3.01
CA MET A 29 5.02 -11.66 -3.33
C MET A 29 5.91 -11.74 -2.08
N ALA A 30 5.58 -10.97 -1.03
CA ALA A 30 6.24 -11.06 0.27
C ALA A 30 5.81 -12.30 1.07
N GLY A 31 4.80 -13.05 0.60
CA GLY A 31 4.26 -14.22 1.26
C GLY A 31 3.48 -13.89 2.53
N LEU A 32 2.86 -12.71 2.58
CA LEU A 32 2.05 -12.29 3.73
C LEU A 32 0.65 -12.90 3.65
N ASP A 33 0.16 -13.42 4.77
CA ASP A 33 -1.24 -13.77 4.94
C ASP A 33 -2.02 -12.51 5.35
N ILE A 34 -2.51 -11.79 4.34
CA ILE A 34 -3.19 -10.50 4.53
C ILE A 34 -4.69 -10.72 4.70
N SER A 35 -5.28 -10.04 5.69
CA SER A 35 -6.73 -10.05 5.85
C SER A 35 -7.43 -9.27 4.72
N ASP A 36 -8.68 -9.63 4.42
CA ASP A 36 -9.52 -8.90 3.47
C ASP A 36 -9.58 -7.40 3.82
N HIS A 37 -9.72 -7.08 5.11
CA HIS A 37 -9.74 -5.70 5.61
C HIS A 37 -8.48 -4.91 5.24
N HIS A 38 -7.30 -5.49 5.46
CA HIS A 38 -6.05 -4.83 5.09
C HIS A 38 -5.87 -4.77 3.57
N SER A 39 -6.32 -5.79 2.84
CA SER A 39 -6.28 -5.81 1.38
C SER A 39 -7.13 -4.71 0.75
N ASP A 40 -8.32 -4.46 1.31
CA ASP A 40 -9.21 -3.38 0.89
C ASP A 40 -8.56 -2.00 1.10
N ILE A 41 -7.95 -1.78 2.27
CA ILE A 41 -7.23 -0.53 2.56
C ILE A 41 -6.07 -0.34 1.58
N LEU A 42 -5.30 -1.39 1.26
CA LEU A 42 -4.23 -1.31 0.27
C LEU A 42 -4.77 -0.95 -1.13
N SER A 43 -5.93 -1.50 -1.53
CA SER A 43 -6.60 -1.18 -2.80
C SER A 43 -7.05 0.28 -2.86
N GLU A 44 -7.61 0.81 -1.77
CA GLU A 44 -8.00 2.22 -1.68
C GLU A 44 -6.79 3.16 -1.78
N LEU A 45 -5.71 2.85 -1.06
CA LEU A 45 -4.46 3.64 -1.13
C LEU A 45 -3.85 3.60 -2.54
N MET A 46 -4.00 2.49 -3.27
CA MET A 46 -3.56 2.37 -4.66
C MET A 46 -4.25 3.37 -5.60
N ALA A 47 -5.52 3.71 -5.35
CA ALA A 47 -6.25 4.69 -6.17
C ALA A 47 -5.57 6.06 -6.14
N PHE A 48 -5.10 6.52 -4.98
CA PHE A 48 -4.34 7.77 -4.87
C PHE A 48 -3.00 7.71 -5.61
N HIS A 49 -2.37 6.54 -5.64
CA HIS A 49 -1.09 6.33 -6.33
C HIS A 49 -1.22 6.36 -7.87
N VAL A 50 -2.37 5.92 -8.39
CA VAL A 50 -2.68 6.05 -9.82
C VAL A 50 -3.02 7.49 -10.15
N LYS A 51 -3.94 8.12 -9.40
CA LYS A 51 -4.36 9.51 -9.62
C LYS A 51 -3.19 10.50 -9.55
N GLY A 52 -2.24 10.30 -8.63
CA GLY A 52 -1.06 11.17 -8.54
C GLY A 52 -0.12 11.10 -9.76
N ARG A 53 -0.23 10.07 -10.60
CA ARG A 53 0.58 9.90 -11.82
C ARG A 53 -0.11 10.43 -13.09
N TYR A 54 -1.43 10.57 -13.05
CA TYR A 54 -2.27 10.91 -14.21
C TYR A 54 -3.12 12.13 -13.87
N PRO A 55 -2.67 13.34 -14.27
CA PRO A 55 -3.36 14.59 -13.98
C PRO A 55 -4.83 14.62 -14.44
N ASP A 56 -5.14 13.89 -15.51
CA ASP A 56 -6.47 13.68 -16.09
C ASP A 56 -7.41 12.83 -15.21
N LEU A 57 -6.86 12.03 -14.29
CA LEU A 57 -7.62 11.23 -13.32
C LEU A 57 -7.77 11.91 -11.96
N LEU A 58 -7.27 13.14 -11.81
CA LEU A 58 -7.38 13.89 -10.55
C LEU A 58 -8.86 14.19 -10.26
N SER A 59 -9.38 13.54 -9.23
CA SER A 59 -10.64 13.91 -8.61
C SER A 59 -10.43 15.11 -7.68
N ALA A 60 -11.52 15.68 -7.18
CA ALA A 60 -11.46 16.61 -6.06
C ALA A 60 -10.59 16.01 -4.93
N ALA A 61 -9.72 16.84 -4.35
CA ALA A 61 -8.92 16.44 -3.21
C ALA A 61 -9.86 16.10 -2.04
N PRO A 62 -9.52 15.08 -1.22
CA PRO A 62 -10.30 14.77 -0.04
C PRO A 62 -10.30 15.98 0.91
N SER A 63 -11.41 16.15 1.62
CA SER A 63 -11.49 17.05 2.77
C SER A 63 -10.46 16.64 3.84
N LYS A 64 -10.18 17.55 4.77
CA LYS A 64 -9.27 17.26 5.89
C LYS A 64 -9.70 16.02 6.70
N ASN A 65 -11.01 15.83 6.86
CA ASN A 65 -11.55 14.70 7.64
C ASN A 65 -11.35 13.38 6.89
N GLU A 66 -11.69 13.34 5.60
CA GLU A 66 -11.45 12.16 4.75
C GLU A 66 -9.95 11.83 4.67
N ALA A 67 -9.09 12.83 4.49
CA ALA A 67 -7.64 12.65 4.48
C ALA A 67 -7.13 12.06 5.80
N MET A 68 -7.66 12.52 6.94
CA MET A 68 -7.31 11.97 8.25
C MET A 68 -7.79 10.53 8.42
N GLU A 69 -8.97 10.18 7.89
CA GLU A 69 -9.48 8.82 7.90
C GLU A 69 -8.60 7.87 7.08
N TYR A 70 -8.26 8.25 5.83
CA TYR A 70 -7.32 7.50 4.99
C TYR A 70 -5.96 7.35 5.68
N PHE A 71 -5.48 8.40 6.33
CA PHE A 71 -4.22 8.36 7.07
C PHE A 71 -4.27 7.37 8.23
N ASN A 72 -5.33 7.38 9.03
CA ASN A 72 -5.46 6.49 10.19
C ASN A 72 -5.56 5.02 9.77
N ARG A 73 -6.36 4.71 8.74
CA ARG A 73 -6.47 3.35 8.16
C ARG A 73 -5.15 2.91 7.54
N GLY A 74 -4.48 3.79 6.81
CA GLY A 74 -3.15 3.53 6.27
C GLY A 74 -2.09 3.31 7.36
N LYS A 75 -2.19 4.03 8.49
CA LYS A 75 -1.31 3.87 9.65
C LYS A 75 -1.49 2.51 10.32
N GLU A 76 -2.72 2.03 10.44
CA GLU A 76 -3.02 0.69 10.96
C GLU A 76 -2.30 -0.39 10.15
N VAL A 77 -2.51 -0.41 8.82
CA VAL A 77 -1.86 -1.39 7.93
C VAL A 77 -0.34 -1.24 7.97
N PHE A 78 0.17 -0.02 8.04
CA PHE A 78 1.60 0.23 8.16
C PHE A 78 2.19 -0.37 9.44
N GLN A 79 1.53 -0.17 10.58
CA GLN A 79 1.95 -0.76 11.85
C GLN A 79 1.90 -2.29 11.82
N TRP A 80 0.90 -2.86 11.16
CA TRP A 80 0.83 -4.30 10.95
C TRP A 80 2.00 -4.81 10.08
N LEU A 81 2.32 -4.13 8.97
CA LEU A 81 3.43 -4.52 8.08
C LEU A 81 4.80 -4.46 8.75
N ILE A 82 5.04 -3.44 9.59
CA ILE A 82 6.31 -3.32 10.32
C ILE A 82 6.53 -4.50 11.27
N LYS A 83 5.46 -5.15 11.76
CA LYS A 83 5.57 -6.37 12.58
C LYS A 83 5.86 -7.64 11.77
N GLN A 84 5.84 -7.55 10.44
CA GLN A 84 6.17 -8.67 9.53
C GLN A 84 7.64 -8.65 9.08
N SER A 85 8.40 -7.59 9.44
CA SER A 85 9.81 -7.39 9.07
C SER A 85 10.78 -8.10 10.01
#